data_AF-A0A9P4HJA5-F1
#
_entry.id   AF-A0A9P4HJA5-F1
#
_cell.length_a   1.000
_cell.length_b   1.000
_cell.length_c   1.000
_cell.angle_alpha   90.00
_cell.angle_beta   90.00
_cell.angle_gamma   90.00
#
_symmetry.space_group_name_H-M   'P 1'
#
loop_
_entity.id
_entity.type
_entity.pdbx_description
1 polymer ?
#
loop_
_entity_poly.entity_id
_entity_poly.type
_entity_poly.pdbx_seq_one_letter_code
_entity_poly.pdbx_strand_id
1 'polypeptide(L)'
;MDGYHLSRAQLDAMPDPVHAHARRGAAFTFDGDSFFKLVKKLREPVCPETQTLYAPSFDHAIKDPVDDDISIAPSVRIVIFEGNYCSLDKEPWKDAAEMMDERWFVDVDFEVARKRLIYRHIKAGIAANEEEAGKRADENDLVNGQEINDHRLDVHELVKSQEDPTWAPEEQGVGDGIDSGTHKDMAEYV
;
A
#
# COMPACT_ATOMS: atom_id res chain seq x y z
N MET A 1 -1.39 0.38 -3.13
CA MET A 1 -1.23 -1.08 -3.28
C MET A 1 -2.33 -1.85 -2.56
N ASP A 2 -2.95 -1.27 -1.52
CA ASP A 2 -3.90 -1.98 -0.65
C ASP A 2 -5.08 -2.66 -1.34
N GLY A 3 -5.58 -2.12 -2.45
CA GLY A 3 -6.64 -2.78 -3.23
C GLY A 3 -6.25 -4.13 -3.84
N TYR A 4 -4.96 -4.48 -3.82
CA TYR A 4 -4.48 -5.79 -4.25
C TYR A 4 -4.35 -6.79 -3.10
N HIS A 5 -4.79 -6.48 -1.88
CA HIS A 5 -4.90 -7.51 -0.84
C HIS A 5 -5.79 -8.64 -1.35
N LEU A 6 -5.38 -9.88 -1.10
CA LEU A 6 -6.30 -10.99 -1.29
C LEU A 6 -7.49 -10.82 -0.34
N SER A 7 -8.68 -11.09 -0.87
CA SER A 7 -9.90 -11.12 -0.09
C SER A 7 -9.79 -12.16 1.02
N ARG A 8 -10.52 -11.98 2.12
CA ARG A 8 -10.54 -12.97 3.20
C ARG A 8 -10.95 -14.36 2.70
N ALA A 9 -11.88 -14.42 1.75
CA ALA A 9 -12.29 -15.67 1.12
C ALA A 9 -11.14 -16.36 0.34
N GLN A 10 -10.29 -15.58 -0.33
CA GLN A 10 -9.09 -16.12 -0.99
C GLN A 10 -8.05 -16.60 0.04
N LEU A 11 -7.87 -15.87 1.15
CA LEU A 11 -7.00 -16.31 2.25
C LEU A 11 -7.52 -17.60 2.92
N ASP A 12 -8.83 -17.71 3.10
CA ASP A 12 -9.50 -18.91 3.63
C ASP A 12 -9.31 -20.15 2.74
N ALA A 13 -9.13 -19.94 1.43
CA ALA A 13 -8.92 -21.00 0.45
C ALA A 13 -7.43 -21.41 0.30
N MET A 14 -6.49 -20.74 0.98
CA MET A 14 -5.07 -21.09 0.93
C MET A 14 -4.77 -22.43 1.63
N PRO A 15 -3.63 -23.08 1.34
CA PRO A 15 -3.25 -24.33 2.01
C PRO A 15 -3.12 -24.22 3.54
N ASP A 16 -2.70 -23.06 4.05
CA ASP A 16 -2.66 -22.75 5.49
C ASP A 16 -3.34 -21.39 5.75
N PRO A 17 -4.67 -21.38 5.93
CA PRO A 17 -5.43 -20.15 6.15
C PRO A 17 -5.05 -19.43 7.46
N VAL A 18 -4.72 -20.19 8.50
CA VAL A 18 -4.34 -19.61 9.80
C VAL A 18 -3.05 -18.80 9.65
N HIS A 19 -2.05 -19.35 8.97
CA HIS A 19 -0.84 -18.63 8.66
C HIS A 19 -1.09 -17.44 7.72
N ALA A 20 -1.90 -17.62 6.67
CA ALA A 20 -2.22 -16.57 5.72
C ALA A 20 -2.89 -15.35 6.38
N HIS A 21 -3.86 -15.58 7.28
CA HIS A 21 -4.48 -14.50 8.06
C HIS A 21 -3.53 -13.89 9.08
N ALA A 22 -2.72 -14.69 9.76
CA ALA A 22 -1.71 -14.20 10.70
C ALA A 22 -0.67 -13.30 10.03
N ARG A 23 -0.31 -13.61 8.78
CA ARG A 23 0.63 -12.86 7.94
C ARG A 23 -0.05 -11.93 6.95
N ARG A 24 -1.35 -11.62 7.09
CA ARG A 24 -2.02 -10.67 6.21
C ARG A 24 -1.27 -9.34 6.24
N GLY A 25 -0.90 -8.85 5.06
CA GLY A 25 0.03 -7.74 4.88
C GLY A 25 1.42 -8.17 4.37
N ALA A 26 1.78 -9.45 4.42
CA ALA A 26 2.98 -10.00 3.78
C ALA A 26 2.83 -10.09 2.25
N ALA A 27 3.93 -10.06 1.50
CA ALA A 27 3.91 -10.00 0.03
C ALA A 27 3.02 -11.07 -0.64
N PHE A 28 3.03 -12.31 -0.13
CA PHE A 28 2.23 -13.41 -0.68
C PHE A 28 0.71 -13.30 -0.39
N THR A 29 0.31 -12.37 0.47
CA THR A 29 -1.11 -12.12 0.81
C THR A 29 -1.76 -11.06 -0.08
N PHE A 30 -1.09 -10.68 -1.16
CA PHE A 30 -1.58 -9.79 -2.21
C PHE A 30 -1.64 -10.52 -3.55
N ASP A 31 -2.54 -10.08 -4.43
CA ASP A 31 -2.57 -10.45 -5.84
C ASP A 31 -1.55 -9.60 -6.63
N GLY A 32 -0.27 -9.94 -6.46
CA GLY A 32 0.82 -9.30 -7.18
C GLY A 32 0.73 -9.48 -8.70
N ASP A 33 0.12 -10.57 -9.18
CA ASP A 33 -0.04 -10.82 -10.61
C ASP A 33 -1.01 -9.82 -11.25
N SER A 34 -2.12 -9.52 -10.56
CA SER A 34 -3.06 -8.49 -11.01
C SER A 34 -2.48 -7.09 -10.91
N PHE A 35 -1.64 -6.81 -9.90
CA PHE A 35 -0.88 -5.56 -9.83
C PHE A 35 0.04 -5.41 -11.05
N PHE A 36 0.86 -6.43 -11.33
CA PHE A 36 1.76 -6.44 -12.49
C PHE A 36 1.00 -6.29 -13.81
N LYS A 37 -0.14 -6.98 -13.99
CA LYS A 37 -0.99 -6.85 -15.19
C LYS A 37 -1.47 -5.41 -15.40
N LEU A 38 -1.85 -4.68 -14.35
CA LEU A 38 -2.24 -3.28 -14.48
C LEU A 38 -1.04 -2.42 -14.90
N VAL A 39 0.10 -2.56 -14.23
CA VAL A 39 1.32 -1.81 -14.56
C VAL A 39 1.72 -2.04 -16.02
N LYS A 40 1.68 -3.30 -16.47
CA LYS A 40 1.97 -3.66 -17.85
C LYS A 40 1.05 -2.96 -18.85
N LYS A 41 -0.26 -2.92 -18.58
CA LYS A 41 -1.23 -2.22 -19.43
C LYS A 41 -1.00 -0.71 -19.45
N LEU A 42 -0.66 -0.10 -18.31
CA LEU A 42 -0.40 1.33 -18.21
C LEU A 42 0.85 1.79 -18.96
N ARG A 43 1.79 0.87 -19.24
CA ARG A 43 2.97 1.13 -20.07
C ARG A 43 2.70 1.06 -21.56
N GLU A 44 1.55 0.56 -21.98
CA GLU A 44 1.18 0.56 -23.40
C GLU A 44 1.00 2.01 -23.89
N PRO A 45 1.44 2.35 -25.12
CA PRO A 45 1.26 3.70 -25.65
C PRO A 45 -0.22 4.11 -25.70
N VAL A 46 -0.49 5.35 -25.25
CA VAL A 46 -1.84 5.92 -25.34
C VAL A 46 -2.14 6.30 -26.80
N CYS A 47 -3.24 5.78 -27.32
CA CYS A 47 -3.79 6.06 -28.65
C CYS A 47 -5.25 6.51 -28.56
N PRO A 48 -5.87 6.99 -29.66
CA PRO A 48 -7.27 7.44 -29.65
C PRO A 48 -8.27 6.39 -29.17
N GLU A 49 -7.93 5.10 -29.30
CA GLU A 49 -8.77 3.97 -28.90
C GLU A 49 -8.52 3.51 -27.45
N THR A 50 -7.50 4.05 -26.76
CA THR A 50 -7.19 3.67 -25.37
C THR A 50 -8.39 3.97 -24.47
N GLN A 51 -8.81 2.95 -23.73
CA GLN A 51 -9.93 3.04 -22.79
C GLN A 51 -9.43 3.40 -21.40
N THR A 52 -10.33 3.92 -20.56
CA THR A 52 -10.08 4.05 -19.12
C THR A 52 -9.75 2.69 -18.52
N LEU A 53 -8.63 2.62 -17.79
CA LEU A 53 -8.27 1.46 -16.99
C LEU A 53 -8.77 1.66 -15.56
N TYR A 54 -8.91 0.56 -14.82
CA TYR A 54 -9.35 0.60 -13.45
C TYR A 54 -8.39 -0.20 -12.56
N ALA A 55 -8.13 0.35 -11.37
CA ALA A 55 -7.39 -0.31 -10.31
C ALA A 55 -8.34 -0.60 -9.14
N PRO A 56 -8.10 -1.68 -8.37
CA PRO A 56 -8.89 -1.95 -7.18
C PRO A 56 -8.56 -0.96 -6.06
N SER A 57 -9.54 -0.66 -5.22
CA SER A 57 -9.34 0.02 -3.93
C SER A 57 -9.50 -0.97 -2.78
N PHE A 58 -9.34 -0.51 -1.53
CA PHE A 58 -9.54 -1.32 -0.33
C PHE A 58 -10.56 -0.65 0.59
N ASP A 59 -11.62 -1.39 0.93
CA ASP A 59 -12.63 -0.89 1.87
C ASP A 59 -12.26 -1.32 3.30
N HIS A 60 -11.84 -0.34 4.10
CA HIS A 60 -11.43 -0.57 5.49
C HIS A 60 -12.59 -0.95 6.42
N ALA A 61 -13.85 -0.66 6.07
CA ALA A 61 -15.01 -1.03 6.86
C ALA A 61 -15.32 -2.53 6.75
N ILE A 62 -15.25 -3.08 5.53
CA ILE A 62 -15.48 -4.53 5.30
C ILE A 62 -14.18 -5.35 5.30
N LYS A 63 -13.01 -4.70 5.24
CA LYS A 63 -11.67 -5.30 5.25
C LYS A 63 -11.39 -6.21 4.05
N ASP A 64 -11.86 -5.82 2.88
CA ASP A 64 -11.70 -6.53 1.61
C ASP A 64 -11.51 -5.55 0.42
N PRO A 65 -10.88 -5.99 -0.67
CA PRO A 65 -10.69 -5.18 -1.87
C PRO A 65 -12.00 -4.90 -2.60
N VAL A 66 -12.05 -3.78 -3.32
CA VAL A 66 -13.15 -3.41 -4.23
C VAL A 66 -12.59 -3.29 -5.63
N ASP A 67 -13.00 -4.20 -6.51
CA ASP A 67 -12.57 -4.24 -7.90
C ASP A 67 -13.08 -3.02 -8.69
N ASP A 68 -12.30 -2.62 -9.69
CA ASP A 68 -12.62 -1.56 -10.65
C ASP A 68 -13.02 -0.18 -10.06
N ASP A 69 -12.54 0.15 -8.86
CA ASP A 69 -12.98 1.35 -8.11
C ASP A 69 -12.21 2.64 -8.48
N ILE A 70 -10.91 2.52 -8.75
CA ILE A 70 -10.05 3.67 -9.07
C ILE A 70 -9.89 3.79 -10.59
N SER A 71 -10.54 4.78 -11.18
CA SER A 71 -10.43 5.05 -12.62
C SER A 71 -9.12 5.77 -12.99
N ILE A 72 -8.47 5.29 -14.06
CA ILE A 72 -7.26 5.85 -14.64
C ILE A 72 -7.56 6.16 -16.11
N ALA A 73 -7.97 7.40 -16.37
CA ALA A 73 -8.33 7.85 -17.71
C ALA A 73 -7.08 7.98 -18.61
N PRO A 74 -7.21 7.85 -19.95
CA PRO A 74 -6.10 8.05 -20.89
C PRO A 74 -5.45 9.45 -20.83
N SER A 75 -6.16 10.43 -20.26
CA SER A 75 -5.65 11.79 -20.02
C SER A 75 -4.69 11.89 -18.83
N VAL A 76 -4.65 10.88 -17.94
CA VAL A 76 -3.73 10.85 -16.80
C VAL A 76 -2.30 10.72 -17.30
N ARG A 77 -1.43 11.63 -16.85
CA ARG A 77 -0.04 11.72 -17.32
C ARG A 77 0.99 11.22 -16.30
N ILE A 78 0.59 11.15 -15.03
CA ILE A 78 1.42 10.68 -13.92
C ILE A 78 0.56 9.74 -13.09
N VAL A 79 1.06 8.53 -12.86
CA VAL A 79 0.45 7.55 -11.96
C VAL A 79 1.47 7.24 -10.87
N ILE A 80 1.06 7.42 -9.62
CA ILE A 80 1.90 7.11 -8.46
C ILE A 80 1.39 5.81 -7.86
N PHE A 81 2.23 4.78 -7.88
CA PHE A 81 2.00 3.57 -7.11
C PHE A 81 2.67 3.72 -5.75
N GLU A 82 1.86 3.63 -4.70
CA GLU A 82 2.32 3.62 -3.32
C GLU A 82 2.03 2.26 -2.69
N GLY A 83 2.98 1.77 -1.89
CA GLY A 83 2.85 0.55 -1.10
C GLY A 83 4.17 -0.16 -0.84
N ASN A 84 4.13 -1.11 0.10
CA ASN A 84 5.32 -1.81 0.63
C ASN A 84 6.13 -2.56 -0.42
N TYR A 85 5.49 -3.18 -1.42
CA TYR A 85 6.15 -4.13 -2.32
C TYR A 85 6.43 -3.58 -3.72
N CYS A 86 6.19 -2.29 -3.97
CA CYS A 86 6.40 -1.65 -5.28
C CYS A 86 7.87 -1.66 -5.78
N SER A 87 8.83 -2.07 -4.94
CA SER A 87 10.25 -2.21 -5.31
C SER A 87 10.89 -3.48 -4.72
N LEU A 88 10.09 -4.50 -4.43
CA LEU A 88 10.58 -5.79 -3.91
C LEU A 88 11.17 -6.63 -5.05
N ASP A 89 12.40 -7.12 -4.91
CA ASP A 89 13.11 -8.00 -5.84
C ASP A 89 12.65 -9.46 -5.71
N LYS A 90 11.34 -9.67 -5.86
CA LYS A 90 10.69 -10.99 -5.91
C LYS A 90 9.55 -10.94 -6.90
N GLU A 91 9.36 -12.00 -7.67
CA GLU A 91 8.22 -12.05 -8.58
C GLU A 91 6.89 -12.13 -7.84
N PRO A 92 5.82 -11.51 -8.38
CA PRO A 92 5.75 -10.71 -9.62
C PRO A 92 6.05 -9.21 -9.41
N TRP A 93 6.47 -8.81 -8.20
CA TRP A 93 6.71 -7.41 -7.83
C TRP A 93 7.87 -6.79 -8.58
N LYS A 94 8.94 -7.59 -8.78
CA LYS A 94 10.12 -7.20 -9.53
C LYS A 94 9.75 -6.80 -10.96
N ASP A 95 9.04 -7.67 -11.68
CA ASP A 95 8.59 -7.41 -13.05
C ASP A 95 7.79 -6.10 -13.14
N ALA A 96 6.92 -5.81 -12.17
CA ALA A 96 6.19 -4.54 -12.12
C ALA A 96 7.10 -3.35 -11.84
N ALA A 97 8.04 -3.48 -10.91
CA ALA A 97 8.95 -2.41 -10.51
C ALA A 97 9.94 -2.00 -11.61
N GLU A 98 10.38 -2.95 -12.44
CA GLU A 98 11.26 -2.72 -13.59
C GLU A 98 10.57 -1.93 -14.71
N MET A 99 9.23 -1.90 -14.73
CA MET A 99 8.44 -1.12 -15.68
C MET A 99 8.20 0.34 -15.26
N MET A 100 8.55 0.71 -14.02
CA MET A 100 8.34 2.06 -13.49
C MET A 100 9.41 3.02 -13.99
N ASP A 101 9.01 4.26 -14.31
CA ASP A 101 9.94 5.32 -14.71
C ASP A 101 10.81 5.77 -13.52
N GLU A 102 10.22 5.87 -12.33
CA GLU A 102 10.92 6.20 -11.09
C GLU A 102 10.49 5.28 -9.94
N ARG A 103 11.39 5.08 -8.99
CA ARG A 103 11.20 4.26 -7.78
C ARG A 103 11.74 5.02 -6.60
N TRP A 104 10.90 5.28 -5.62
CA TRP A 104 11.22 6.08 -4.45
C TRP A 104 11.01 5.21 -3.21
N PHE A 105 11.93 5.29 -2.25
CA PHE A 105 11.83 4.54 -1.01
C PHE A 105 11.85 5.47 0.20
N VAL A 106 10.90 5.27 1.11
CA VAL A 106 10.90 5.97 2.40
C VAL A 106 11.66 5.13 3.42
N ASP A 107 12.88 5.56 3.73
CA ASP A 107 13.75 4.93 4.72
C ASP A 107 13.37 5.40 6.12
N VAL A 108 13.04 4.46 7.00
CA VAL A 108 12.66 4.73 8.38
C VAL A 108 13.42 3.79 9.31
N ASP A 109 13.90 4.33 10.43
CA ASP A 109 14.50 3.52 11.48
C ASP A 109 13.47 2.53 12.06
N PHE A 110 13.89 1.29 12.30
CA PHE A 110 12.98 0.22 12.75
C PHE A 110 12.36 0.51 14.12
N GLU A 111 13.10 1.15 15.04
CA GLU A 111 12.55 1.51 16.35
C GLU A 111 11.49 2.61 16.23
N VAL A 112 11.70 3.55 15.32
CA VAL A 112 10.70 4.57 14.97
C VAL A 112 9.47 3.92 14.32
N ALA A 113 9.67 3.04 13.35
CA ALA A 113 8.60 2.30 12.67
C ALA A 113 7.76 1.49 13.67
N ARG A 114 8.43 0.74 14.55
CA ARG A 114 7.81 -0.06 15.61
C ARG A 114 6.93 0.79 16.52
N LYS A 115 7.45 1.92 17.03
CA LYS A 115 6.68 2.85 17.87
C LYS A 115 5.43 3.37 17.16
N ARG A 116 5.58 3.79 15.89
CA ARG A 116 4.46 4.28 15.07
C ARG A 116 3.44 3.17 14.78
N LEU A 117 3.89 1.92 14.58
CA LEU A 117 3.00 0.76 14.37
C LEU A 117 2.21 0.43 15.63
N ILE A 118 2.85 0.39 16.80
CA ILE A 118 2.18 0.17 18.09
C ILE A 118 1.06 1.19 18.30
N TYR A 119 1.36 2.47 18.11
CA TYR A 119 0.39 3.54 18.22
C TYR A 119 -0.79 3.34 17.25
N ARG A 120 -0.51 3.01 15.98
CA ARG A 120 -1.54 2.77 14.96
C ARG A 120 -2.41 1.56 15.28
N HIS A 121 -1.84 0.45 15.73
CA HIS A 121 -2.59 -0.75 16.09
C HIS A 121 -3.56 -0.51 17.24
N ILE A 122 -3.15 0.24 18.27
CA ILE A 122 -4.02 0.62 19.39
C ILE A 122 -5.11 1.58 18.91
N LYS A 123 -4.74 2.64 18.17
CA LYS A 123 -5.70 3.64 17.65
C LYS A 123 -6.75 2.99 16.75
N ALA A 124 -6.38 2.00 15.95
CA ALA A 124 -7.27 1.26 15.06
C ALA A 124 -8.07 0.14 15.76
N GLY A 125 -7.85 -0.10 17.06
CA GLY A 125 -8.50 -1.18 17.80
C GLY A 125 -8.09 -2.60 17.35
N ILE A 126 -6.92 -2.72 16.69
CA ILE A 126 -6.36 -4.00 16.23
C ILE A 126 -5.75 -4.78 17.39
N ALA A 127 -5.23 -4.08 18.40
CA ALA A 127 -4.65 -4.65 19.62
C ALA A 127 -5.21 -3.93 20.85
N ALA A 128 -5.39 -4.66 21.96
CA ALA A 128 -6.01 -4.09 23.17
C ALA A 128 -5.04 -3.23 24.00
N ASN A 129 -3.73 -3.46 23.85
CA ASN A 129 -2.68 -2.80 24.63
C ASN A 129 -1.34 -2.78 23.86
N GLU A 130 -0.36 -2.07 24.41
CA GLU A 130 0.98 -1.92 23.81
C GLU A 130 1.75 -3.24 23.68
N GLU A 131 1.55 -4.19 24.59
CA GLU A 131 2.23 -5.49 24.56
C GLU A 131 1.75 -6.31 23.35
N GLU A 132 0.43 -6.44 23.17
CA GLU A 132 -0.17 -7.11 22.01
C GLU A 132 0.18 -6.41 20.69
N ALA A 133 0.13 -5.08 20.68
CA ALA A 133 0.47 -4.27 19.52
C ALA A 133 1.96 -4.43 19.15
N GLY A 134 2.84 -4.45 20.14
CA GLY A 134 4.27 -4.65 19.97
C GLY A 134 4.57 -6.02 19.42
N LYS A 135 3.98 -7.07 20.00
CA LYS A 135 4.12 -8.44 19.49
C LYS A 135 3.68 -8.55 18.03
N ARG A 136 2.53 -7.97 17.67
CA ARG A 136 2.04 -7.95 16.28
C ARG A 136 3.00 -7.23 15.34
N ALA A 137 3.52 -6.07 15.76
CA ALA A 137 4.51 -5.34 14.98
C ALA A 137 5.77 -6.18 14.75
N ASP A 138 6.29 -6.81 15.81
CA ASP A 138 7.53 -7.58 15.76
C ASP A 138 7.42 -8.86 14.94
N GLU A 139 6.31 -9.57 15.04
CA GLU A 139 6.12 -10.88 14.40
C GLU A 139 5.59 -10.81 12.97
N ASN A 140 5.03 -9.67 12.55
CA ASN A 140 4.46 -9.50 11.21
C ASN A 140 4.98 -8.24 10.50
N ASP A 141 4.65 -7.05 11.00
CA ASP A 141 4.92 -5.81 10.26
C ASP A 141 6.42 -5.57 10.03
N LEU A 142 7.25 -5.75 11.07
CA LEU A 142 8.70 -5.59 10.98
C LEU A 142 9.36 -6.74 10.24
N VAL A 143 8.79 -7.95 10.27
CA VAL A 143 9.25 -9.07 9.42
C VAL A 143 9.08 -8.71 7.95
N ASN A 144 7.93 -8.13 7.60
CA ASN A 144 7.68 -7.65 6.23
C ASN A 144 8.63 -6.48 5.89
N GLY A 145 8.82 -5.54 6.82
CA GLY A 145 9.76 -4.42 6.66
C GLY A 145 11.21 -4.88 6.44
N GLN A 146 11.65 -5.92 7.16
CA GLN A 146 12.97 -6.51 6.98
C GLN A 146 13.10 -7.19 5.61
N GLU A 147 12.09 -7.97 5.19
CA GLU A 147 12.06 -8.57 3.86
C GLU A 147 12.21 -7.52 2.75
N ILE A 148 11.50 -6.40 2.87
CA ILE A 148 11.58 -5.30 1.91
C ILE A 148 13.00 -4.72 1.89
N ASN A 149 13.60 -4.44 3.05
CA ASN A 149 14.95 -3.87 3.11
C ASN A 149 16.04 -4.83 2.59
N ASP A 150 15.92 -6.12 2.90
CA ASP A 150 16.89 -7.14 2.48
C ASP A 150 16.81 -7.45 0.98
N HIS A 151 15.63 -7.28 0.39
CA HIS A 151 15.34 -7.65 -0.99
C HIS A 151 14.78 -6.49 -1.81
N ARG A 152 15.18 -5.25 -1.52
CA ARG A 152 14.77 -4.10 -2.34
C ARG A 152 15.61 -4.03 -3.60
N LEU A 153 14.97 -3.72 -4.72
CA LEU A 153 15.67 -3.24 -5.91
C LEU A 153 16.36 -1.89 -5.66
N ASP A 154 17.27 -1.52 -6.55
CA ASP A 154 17.80 -0.16 -6.58
C ASP A 154 16.67 0.84 -6.86
N VAL A 155 16.65 1.90 -6.05
CA VAL A 155 15.68 2.99 -6.13
C VAL A 155 16.37 4.26 -6.62
N HIS A 156 15.60 5.10 -7.32
CA HIS A 156 16.08 6.36 -7.84
C HIS A 156 16.25 7.38 -6.72
N GLU A 157 15.35 7.36 -5.74
CA GLU A 157 15.38 8.28 -4.59
C GLU A 157 15.16 7.54 -3.27
N LEU A 158 15.95 7.93 -2.26
CA LEU A 158 15.82 7.45 -0.89
C LEU A 158 15.47 8.63 0.02
N VAL A 159 14.22 8.65 0.47
CA VAL A 159 13.67 9.69 1.35
C VAL A 159 13.80 9.23 2.79
N LYS A 160 14.70 9.85 3.56
CA LYS A 160 14.82 9.54 4.99
C LYS A 160 13.67 10.16 5.78
N SER A 161 12.90 9.33 6.47
CA SER A 161 11.88 9.77 7.41
C SER A 161 12.56 10.40 8.64
N GLN A 162 12.36 11.70 8.82
CA GLN A 162 12.83 12.42 9.99
C GLN A 162 11.62 12.92 10.78
N GLU A 163 11.70 12.82 12.10
CA GLU A 163 10.73 13.47 12.98
C GLU A 163 11.03 14.97 12.99
N ASP A 164 10.19 15.74 12.32
CA ASP A 164 10.22 17.20 12.34
C ASP A 164 8.91 17.71 12.99
N PRO A 165 8.96 18.16 14.25
CA PRO A 165 7.78 18.67 14.94
C PRO A 165 7.10 19.84 14.21
N THR A 166 7.81 20.58 13.37
CA THR A 166 7.20 21.67 12.59
C THR A 166 6.29 21.18 11.47
N TRP A 167 6.47 19.93 11.05
CA TRP A 167 5.64 19.22 10.08
C TRP A 167 4.61 18.29 10.74
N ALA A 168 4.42 18.38 12.06
CA ALA A 168 3.37 17.63 12.75
C ALA A 168 2.00 17.97 12.16
N PRO A 169 1.09 17.00 11.95
CA PRO A 169 -0.21 17.24 11.32
C PRO A 169 -1.01 18.38 12.00
N GLU A 170 -0.89 18.50 13.32
CA GLU A 170 -1.48 19.56 14.12
C GLU A 170 -0.95 20.95 13.75
N GLU A 171 0.35 21.05 13.46
CA GLU A 171 1.02 22.29 13.01
C GLU A 171 0.73 22.60 11.53
N GLN A 172 0.33 21.59 10.75
CA GLN A 172 -0.08 21.71 9.35
C GLN A 172 -1.58 21.98 9.18
N GLY A 173 -2.35 22.05 10.28
CA GLY A 173 -3.80 22.26 10.24
C GLY A 173 -4.60 21.06 9.74
N VAL A 174 -3.96 19.89 9.61
CA VAL A 174 -4.56 18.59 9.26
C VAL A 174 -4.56 17.71 10.51
N GLY A 175 -5.44 18.04 11.46
CA GLY A 175 -5.60 17.26 12.69
C GLY A 175 -6.28 15.91 12.44
N ASP A 176 -5.84 14.91 13.20
CA ASP A 176 -6.44 13.59 13.53
C ASP A 176 -6.69 12.51 12.46
N GLY A 177 -6.62 12.82 11.16
CA GLY A 177 -6.70 11.81 10.10
C GLY A 177 -8.07 11.13 9.98
N ILE A 178 -9.12 11.79 10.49
CA ILE A 178 -10.48 11.46 10.11
C ILE A 178 -10.69 12.13 8.75
N ASP A 179 -10.66 11.32 7.70
CA ASP A 179 -11.15 11.74 6.39
C ASP A 179 -12.65 12.03 6.55
N SER A 180 -12.98 13.29 6.82
CA SER A 180 -14.35 13.76 6.90
C SER A 180 -14.88 13.84 5.48
N GLY A 181 -15.14 12.67 4.88
CA GLY A 181 -15.75 12.44 3.58
C GLY A 181 -15.43 13.49 2.55
N THR A 182 -14.53 13.18 1.60
CA THR A 182 -14.54 13.84 0.30
C THR A 182 -15.97 13.87 -0.22
N HIS A 183 -16.61 15.04 -0.10
CA HIS A 183 -17.83 15.35 -0.79
C HIS A 183 -17.54 15.08 -2.26
N LYS A 184 -18.31 14.17 -2.85
CA LYS A 184 -18.42 14.00 -4.30
C LYS A 184 -18.99 15.28 -4.90
N ASP A 185 -18.21 16.35 -4.94
CA ASP A 185 -18.43 17.43 -5.87
C ASP A 185 -17.68 17.06 -7.14
N MET A 186 -18.35 16.20 -7.91
CA MET A 186 -18.14 16.09 -9.34
C MET A 186 -18.26 17.52 -9.89
N ALA A 187 -17.12 18.11 -10.22
CA ALA A 187 -17.09 19.37 -10.92
C ALA A 187 -17.75 19.16 -12.30
N GLU A 188 -19.02 19.54 -12.41
CA GLU A 188 -19.61 19.89 -13.70
C GLU A 188 -18.82 21.08 -14.25
N TYR A 189 -17.90 20.81 -15.18
CA TYR A 189 -17.44 21.81 -16.12
C TYR A 189 -17.65 21.30 -17.54
N VAL A 190 -18.60 21.99 -18.18
CA VAL A 190 -18.98 22.10 -19.61
C VAL A 190 -18.01 21.50 -20.62
#